data_AF-A3QZA9-F1
#
_entry.id   AF-A3QZA9-F1
#
_cell.length_a   1.000
_cell.length_b   1.000
_cell.length_c   1.000
_cell.angle_alpha   90.00
_cell.angle_beta   90.00
_cell.angle_gamma   90.00
#
_symmetry.space_group_name_H-M   'P 1'
#
loop_
_entity.id
_entity.type
_entity.pdbx_description
1 polymer ?
#
loop_
_entity_poly.entity_id
_entity_poly.type
_entity_poly.pdbx_seq_one_letter_code
_entity_poly.pdbx_strand_id
1 'polypeptide(L)'
;MQYLFKYMTLFPLLKGIHASLITQQTNIHEIFTLEDVVLYPHEISKKSIDSYSSFDLTFALPYHYQQTEYPNWMKKYVKLTMTPNLDLINENSHLQIHNEDGEVISSEKIDRNNHRVYRGDAFVTYTENSIGLLEKRWHKIGWARISLHQDGDLPIFEGTFSLSNDLYTVKTAKNYMLLKEAHEPQISASEKSMVLWIESNKPPKTLRKRSNLYLDNKCMLNSIYDEPTPLDQATFSYGSGEISAGEKLALSSSRIRLTNYIGDNSGCPKYKQVAYVGAALDCNYISMFESSSNATNHIISLYNRVSAIYEETFNISLGLLNVTIMGRTCPNENPKVSWNVACSSHYNISTRLKHFSLWRSGIKDSIALWSLFTTCRNTMEVGIAWYGVLCQDIIPKGPHSNWVSGTNVIASPANIEHIVLAHEIGHGFGASHDCTSESCKNESASCCPLSSTVCDTNEMYIMNPKSSISARKFSPCSIGQVCNNLKKKLVNSNCLKNNKNVSLISRRKCGNGIVEEGEDCDCGGEKGCKGNPCCNPKTCKFTKGSVCE
;
A
#
# COMPACT_ATOMS: atom_id res chain seq x y z
N MET A 1 6.84 -85.18 -2.72
CA MET A 1 7.95 -85.55 -1.82
C MET A 1 8.77 -84.29 -1.53
N GLN A 2 8.96 -83.97 -0.25
CA GLN A 2 10.00 -83.08 0.34
C GLN A 2 9.94 -81.57 0.01
N TYR A 3 9.53 -80.69 0.94
CA TYR A 3 10.30 -80.07 2.06
C TYR A 3 11.41 -79.13 1.54
N LEU A 4 11.68 -77.90 1.98
CA LEU A 4 11.43 -77.06 3.18
C LEU A 4 11.97 -75.64 2.79
N PHE A 5 11.37 -74.48 3.12
CA PHE A 5 11.79 -73.60 4.23
C PHE A 5 10.92 -72.32 4.34
N LYS A 6 10.68 -71.93 5.60
CA LYS A 6 9.92 -70.76 6.10
C LYS A 6 10.51 -69.39 5.71
N TYR A 7 9.64 -68.40 5.45
CA TYR A 7 9.78 -66.98 5.84
C TYR A 7 8.37 -66.38 6.05
N MET A 8 7.89 -66.30 7.29
CA MET A 8 7.83 -65.10 8.13
C MET A 8 7.43 -63.79 7.42
N THR A 9 6.21 -63.37 7.73
CA THR A 9 5.59 -62.07 7.53
C THR A 9 6.46 -60.91 8.04
N LEU A 10 6.74 -59.93 7.18
CA LEU A 10 7.14 -58.58 7.57
C LEU A 10 6.60 -57.56 6.55
N PHE A 11 5.71 -56.69 7.05
CA PHE A 11 5.32 -55.43 6.43
C PHE A 11 6.56 -54.54 6.20
N PRO A 12 6.63 -53.81 5.07
CA PRO A 12 7.29 -52.52 5.04
C PRO A 12 6.27 -51.38 4.83
N LEU A 13 6.48 -50.34 5.63
CA LEU A 13 5.74 -49.08 5.62
C LEU A 13 5.84 -48.37 4.27
N LEU A 14 4.70 -48.12 3.63
CA LEU A 14 4.53 -47.04 2.67
C LEU A 14 4.45 -45.70 3.45
N LYS A 15 5.61 -45.06 3.66
CA LYS A 15 5.64 -43.62 3.97
C LYS A 15 5.32 -42.86 2.69
N GLY A 16 4.04 -42.53 2.51
CA GLY A 16 3.62 -41.52 1.56
C GLY A 16 4.29 -40.18 1.90
N ILE A 17 5.04 -39.63 0.96
CA ILE A 17 5.58 -38.28 1.03
C ILE A 17 4.37 -37.33 0.96
N HIS A 18 3.87 -36.91 2.12
CA HIS A 18 2.98 -35.76 2.21
C HIS A 18 3.81 -34.52 1.88
N ALA A 19 3.64 -34.01 0.65
CA ALA A 19 3.98 -32.63 0.35
C ALA A 19 3.09 -31.74 1.23
N SER A 20 3.65 -31.25 2.33
CA SER A 20 2.98 -30.28 3.20
C SER A 20 2.89 -28.96 2.44
N LEU A 21 1.71 -28.67 1.89
CA LEU A 21 1.32 -27.32 1.50
C LEU A 21 1.37 -26.44 2.75
N ILE A 22 2.39 -25.59 2.84
CA ILE A 22 2.56 -24.63 3.94
C ILE A 22 1.52 -23.52 3.78
N THR A 23 0.36 -23.73 4.39
CA THR A 23 -0.68 -22.72 4.56
C THR A 23 -0.27 -21.76 5.67
N GLN A 24 -0.22 -20.46 5.34
CA GLN A 24 -0.06 -19.40 6.34
C GLN A 24 -1.32 -19.41 7.21
N GLN A 25 -1.16 -19.32 8.53
CA GLN A 25 -2.28 -19.22 9.46
C GLN A 25 -2.58 -17.73 9.65
N THR A 26 -3.53 -17.16 8.91
CA THR A 26 -4.03 -15.82 9.23
C THR A 26 -4.68 -15.89 10.60
N ASN A 27 -4.39 -14.90 11.44
CA ASN A 27 -4.98 -14.77 12.77
C ASN A 27 -6.33 -14.04 12.69
N ILE A 28 -7.12 -14.22 11.62
CA ILE A 28 -8.53 -13.79 11.62
C ILE A 28 -9.30 -14.86 12.40
N HIS A 29 -9.22 -14.77 13.73
CA HIS A 29 -9.88 -15.72 14.62
C HIS A 29 -11.37 -15.42 14.80
N GLU A 30 -11.76 -14.16 14.65
CA GLU A 30 -13.13 -13.71 14.90
C GLU A 30 -13.57 -12.68 13.85
N ILE A 31 -14.77 -12.91 13.32
CA ILE A 31 -15.42 -12.06 12.32
C ILE A 31 -16.81 -11.75 12.85
N PHE A 32 -17.19 -10.49 12.76
CA PHE A 32 -18.45 -10.02 13.32
C PHE A 32 -19.27 -9.36 12.25
N THR A 33 -20.58 -9.56 12.30
CA THR A 33 -21.51 -8.77 11.50
C THR A 33 -21.54 -7.34 12.05
N LEU A 34 -21.46 -6.37 11.14
CA LEU A 34 -21.57 -4.97 11.49
C LEU A 34 -23.06 -4.57 11.53
N GLU A 35 -23.48 -4.00 12.64
CA GLU A 35 -24.86 -3.60 12.91
C GLU A 35 -24.93 -2.11 13.28
N ASP A 36 -26.13 -1.55 13.32
CA ASP A 36 -26.40 -0.16 13.72
C ASP A 36 -25.62 0.90 12.92
N VAL A 37 -25.40 0.65 11.63
CA VAL A 37 -24.69 1.58 10.73
C VAL A 37 -25.63 2.72 10.32
N VAL A 38 -25.27 3.95 10.70
CA VAL A 38 -26.06 5.14 10.39
C VAL A 38 -25.19 6.19 9.70
N LEU A 39 -25.72 6.80 8.65
CA LEU A 39 -25.09 7.89 7.90
C LEU A 39 -25.72 9.25 8.26
N TYR A 40 -24.88 10.26 8.44
CA TYR A 40 -25.27 11.64 8.73
C TYR A 40 -24.60 12.59 7.72
N PRO A 41 -25.29 13.00 6.64
CA PRO A 41 -24.78 14.01 5.72
C PRO A 41 -24.46 15.31 6.46
N HIS A 42 -23.32 15.94 6.18
CA HIS A 42 -22.99 17.25 6.76
C HIS A 42 -23.83 18.38 6.16
N GLU A 43 -24.26 18.23 4.90
CA GLU A 43 -25.20 19.15 4.26
C GLU A 43 -26.64 18.72 4.53
N ILE A 44 -27.34 19.49 5.38
CA ILE A 44 -28.71 19.22 5.82
C ILE A 44 -29.72 19.14 4.64
N SER A 45 -29.44 19.83 3.54
CA SER A 45 -30.29 19.81 2.34
C SER A 45 -30.15 18.54 1.49
N LYS A 46 -29.07 17.78 1.64
CA LYS A 46 -28.84 16.55 0.86
C LYS A 46 -29.32 15.33 1.64
N LYS A 47 -30.27 14.59 1.06
CA LYS A 47 -30.71 13.29 1.59
C LYS A 47 -29.84 12.12 1.12
N SER A 48 -29.08 12.28 0.04
CA SER A 48 -28.20 11.25 -0.54
C SER A 48 -26.72 11.63 -0.44
N ILE A 49 -25.87 10.62 -0.42
CA ILE A 49 -24.40 10.77 -0.39
C ILE A 49 -23.82 10.48 -1.77
N ASP A 50 -23.37 11.53 -2.44
CA ASP A 50 -22.62 11.48 -3.69
C ASP A 50 -21.10 11.53 -3.46
N SER A 51 -20.30 11.34 -4.52
CA SER A 51 -18.83 11.26 -4.47
C SER A 51 -18.10 12.55 -4.04
N TYR A 52 -18.83 13.64 -3.81
CA TYR A 52 -18.32 14.92 -3.27
C TYR A 52 -18.92 15.28 -1.90
N SER A 53 -19.87 14.49 -1.39
CA SER A 53 -20.46 14.72 -0.08
C SER A 53 -19.46 14.45 1.06
N SER A 54 -19.58 15.24 2.12
CA SER A 54 -18.96 14.96 3.42
C SER A 54 -20.04 14.51 4.40
N PHE A 55 -19.72 13.55 5.26
CA PHE A 55 -20.69 12.92 6.16
C PHE A 55 -20.01 12.28 7.37
N ASP A 56 -20.79 12.08 8.44
CA ASP A 56 -20.41 11.22 9.55
C ASP A 56 -21.06 9.85 9.38
N LEU A 57 -20.32 8.78 9.67
CA LEU A 57 -20.80 7.41 9.71
C LEU A 57 -20.62 6.88 11.14
N THR A 58 -21.67 6.35 11.76
CA THR A 58 -21.56 5.77 13.11
C THR A 58 -22.00 4.32 13.15
N PHE A 59 -21.37 3.53 13.99
CA PHE A 59 -21.75 2.14 14.26
C PHE A 59 -21.20 1.67 15.61
N ALA A 60 -21.77 0.60 16.17
CA ALA A 60 -21.30 -0.01 17.40
C ALA A 60 -20.24 -1.09 17.12
N LEU A 61 -19.19 -1.16 17.94
CA LEU A 61 -18.26 -2.29 17.93
C LEU A 61 -18.82 -3.47 18.75
N PRO A 62 -18.66 -4.72 18.28
CA PRO A 62 -19.03 -5.91 19.02
C PRO A 62 -18.38 -5.98 20.42
N TYR A 63 -19.10 -6.57 21.38
CA TYR A 63 -18.73 -6.64 22.80
C TYR A 63 -17.32 -7.23 23.05
N HIS A 64 -16.94 -8.26 22.29
CA HIS A 64 -15.63 -8.94 22.44
C HIS A 64 -14.41 -8.05 22.12
N TYR A 65 -14.60 -6.94 21.41
CA TYR A 65 -13.53 -5.98 21.13
C TYR A 65 -13.33 -4.91 22.22
N GLN A 66 -14.00 -5.05 23.36
CA GLN A 66 -14.02 -4.05 24.43
C GLN A 66 -12.96 -4.27 25.54
N GLN A 67 -11.99 -5.18 25.36
CA GLN A 67 -10.87 -5.42 26.30
C GLN A 67 -11.28 -5.43 27.79
N THR A 68 -12.17 -6.32 28.25
CA THR A 68 -12.44 -6.71 29.67
C THR A 68 -12.55 -5.67 30.81
N GLU A 69 -12.35 -4.38 30.59
CA GLU A 69 -12.41 -3.33 31.62
C GLU A 69 -13.79 -2.70 31.74
N TYR A 70 -14.72 -3.03 30.82
CA TYR A 70 -16.03 -2.42 30.76
C TYR A 70 -17.16 -3.44 30.97
N PRO A 71 -18.21 -3.08 31.72
CA PRO A 71 -19.36 -3.94 31.94
C PRO A 71 -20.07 -4.34 30.64
N ASN A 72 -20.67 -5.54 30.60
CA ASN A 72 -21.42 -6.10 29.46
C ASN A 72 -22.47 -5.18 28.81
N TRP A 73 -22.96 -4.17 29.54
CA TRP A 73 -23.97 -3.23 29.08
C TRP A 73 -23.39 -1.98 28.38
N MET A 74 -22.08 -1.72 28.45
CA MET A 74 -21.45 -0.63 27.71
C MET A 74 -21.23 -1.00 26.24
N LYS A 75 -21.55 -0.09 25.32
CA LYS A 75 -21.21 -0.22 23.91
C LYS A 75 -20.14 0.82 23.54
N LYS A 76 -19.08 0.38 22.86
CA LYS A 76 -18.09 1.26 22.24
C LYS A 76 -18.60 1.65 20.86
N TYR A 77 -18.88 2.93 20.65
CA TYR A 77 -19.31 3.44 19.35
C TYR A 77 -18.14 4.04 18.61
N VAL A 78 -18.13 3.83 17.30
CA VAL A 78 -17.19 4.43 16.36
C VAL A 78 -17.93 5.45 15.52
N LYS A 79 -17.28 6.59 15.30
CA LYS A 79 -17.70 7.59 14.32
C LYS A 79 -16.58 7.83 13.33
N LEU A 80 -16.87 7.70 12.05
CA LEU A 80 -15.96 8.07 10.97
C LEU A 80 -16.46 9.37 10.35
N THR A 81 -15.66 10.43 10.43
CA THR A 81 -15.97 11.71 9.76
C THR A 81 -15.26 11.72 8.42
N MET A 82 -16.04 11.67 7.34
CA MET A 82 -15.59 11.35 6.00
C MET A 82 -15.67 12.56 5.07
N THR A 83 -14.65 12.68 4.24
CA THR A 83 -14.53 13.67 3.16
C THR A 83 -14.13 12.96 1.87
N PRO A 84 -14.49 13.50 0.69
CA PRO A 84 -14.08 12.94 -0.59
C PRO A 84 -12.56 12.79 -0.70
N ASN A 85 -12.07 11.61 -1.10
CA ASN A 85 -10.65 11.48 -1.43
C ASN A 85 -10.40 11.93 -2.87
N LEU A 86 -10.15 13.23 -3.05
CA LEU A 86 -9.93 13.84 -4.36
C LEU A 86 -8.55 13.50 -4.98
N ASP A 87 -7.58 13.14 -4.14
CA ASP A 87 -6.22 12.84 -4.61
C ASP A 87 -6.13 11.47 -5.31
N LEU A 88 -7.10 10.58 -5.07
CA LEU A 88 -7.07 9.19 -5.53
C LEU A 88 -7.44 9.02 -7.01
N ILE A 89 -8.46 9.73 -7.48
CA ILE A 89 -8.95 9.67 -8.87
C ILE A 89 -8.93 11.10 -9.40
N ASN A 90 -8.14 11.32 -10.44
CA ASN A 90 -7.97 12.60 -11.11
C ASN A 90 -8.78 12.63 -12.42
N GLU A 91 -9.02 13.82 -12.98
CA GLU A 91 -9.68 14.04 -14.28
C GLU A 91 -9.00 13.36 -15.49
N ASN A 92 -7.72 12.98 -15.33
CA ASN A 92 -6.92 12.26 -16.31
C ASN A 92 -6.77 10.76 -16.00
N SER A 93 -7.42 10.28 -14.92
CA SER A 93 -7.46 8.86 -14.60
C SER A 93 -8.18 8.09 -15.71
N HIS A 94 -7.57 7.02 -16.20
CA HIS A 94 -8.11 6.24 -17.31
C HIS A 94 -8.07 4.74 -17.04
N LEU A 95 -9.07 4.05 -17.58
CA LEU A 95 -9.21 2.61 -17.62
C LEU A 95 -8.97 2.15 -19.05
N GLN A 96 -7.98 1.29 -19.24
CA GLN A 96 -7.68 0.63 -20.50
C GLN A 96 -7.96 -0.85 -20.38
N ILE A 97 -8.78 -1.38 -21.27
CA ILE A 97 -9.04 -2.81 -21.37
C ILE A 97 -8.40 -3.29 -22.67
N HIS A 98 -7.59 -4.33 -22.57
CA HIS A 98 -6.94 -4.96 -23.71
C HIS A 98 -7.51 -6.35 -23.99
N ASN A 99 -7.44 -6.76 -25.24
CA ASN A 99 -7.66 -8.16 -25.63
C ASN A 99 -6.41 -9.02 -25.37
N GLU A 100 -6.50 -10.29 -25.77
CA GLU A 100 -5.42 -11.29 -25.65
C GLU A 100 -4.19 -10.90 -26.50
N ASP A 101 -4.43 -10.21 -27.63
CA ASP A 101 -3.38 -9.70 -28.53
C ASP A 101 -2.70 -8.41 -27.99
N GLY A 102 -3.08 -7.94 -26.80
CA GLY A 102 -2.53 -6.75 -26.18
C GLY A 102 -3.01 -5.45 -26.84
N GLU A 103 -4.01 -5.51 -27.70
CA GLU A 103 -4.63 -4.36 -28.34
C GLU A 103 -5.70 -3.76 -27.43
N VAL A 104 -5.76 -2.42 -27.40
CA VAL A 104 -6.74 -1.69 -26.60
C VAL A 104 -8.12 -1.84 -27.24
N ILE A 105 -9.03 -2.53 -26.55
CA ILE A 105 -10.43 -2.71 -26.99
C ILE A 105 -11.35 -1.65 -26.40
N SER A 106 -11.00 -1.11 -25.23
CA SER A 106 -11.70 -0.01 -24.60
C SER A 106 -10.70 0.88 -23.88
N SER A 107 -10.89 2.19 -23.99
CA SER A 107 -10.14 3.19 -23.26
C SER A 107 -11.11 4.28 -22.85
N GLU A 108 -11.40 4.36 -21.56
CA GLU A 108 -12.34 5.34 -21.01
C GLU A 108 -11.73 6.09 -19.83
N LYS A 109 -12.22 7.30 -19.59
CA LYS A 109 -11.87 8.02 -18.36
C LYS A 109 -12.59 7.39 -17.18
N ILE A 110 -11.89 7.26 -16.06
CA ILE A 110 -12.49 6.85 -14.81
C ILE A 110 -13.28 8.06 -14.28
N ASP A 111 -14.60 8.06 -14.48
CA ASP A 111 -15.45 9.12 -13.98
C ASP A 111 -15.56 9.03 -12.45
N ARG A 112 -14.95 10.02 -11.77
CA ARG A 112 -15.02 10.17 -10.32
C ARG A 112 -16.45 10.15 -9.78
N ASN A 113 -17.42 10.66 -10.54
CA ASN A 113 -18.82 10.71 -10.12
C ASN A 113 -19.36 9.32 -9.76
N ASN A 114 -18.84 8.29 -10.43
CA ASN A 114 -19.24 6.90 -10.23
C ASN A 114 -18.52 6.21 -9.06
N HIS A 115 -17.52 6.87 -8.45
CA HIS A 115 -16.68 6.30 -7.40
C HIS A 115 -16.82 7.08 -6.09
N ARG A 116 -17.67 6.57 -5.20
CA ARG A 116 -17.90 7.09 -3.85
C ARG A 116 -16.80 6.66 -2.88
N VAL A 117 -15.61 7.25 -3.04
CA VAL A 117 -14.40 6.89 -2.27
C VAL A 117 -13.94 8.05 -1.38
N TYR A 118 -13.75 7.76 -0.11
CA TYR A 118 -13.59 8.75 0.94
C TYR A 118 -12.37 8.49 1.82
N ARG A 119 -11.92 9.57 2.45
CA ARG A 119 -10.91 9.61 3.49
C ARG A 119 -11.43 10.39 4.69
N GLY A 120 -10.98 10.05 5.88
CA GLY A 120 -11.52 10.68 7.06
C GLY A 120 -10.74 10.38 8.33
N ASP A 121 -11.30 10.86 9.41
CA ASP A 121 -10.83 10.66 10.77
C ASP A 121 -11.75 9.69 11.51
N ALA A 122 -11.17 8.86 12.36
CA ALA A 122 -11.89 7.90 13.19
C ALA A 122 -11.94 8.37 14.65
N PHE A 123 -13.13 8.32 15.23
CA PHE A 123 -13.44 8.74 16.58
C PHE A 123 -14.11 7.62 17.36
N VAL A 124 -13.95 7.62 18.68
CA VAL A 124 -14.67 6.71 19.58
C VAL A 124 -15.37 7.46 20.70
N THR A 125 -16.46 6.87 21.18
CA THR A 125 -17.13 7.24 22.43
C THR A 125 -17.62 5.97 23.13
N TYR A 126 -17.79 6.04 24.44
CA TYR A 126 -18.41 5.00 25.25
C TYR A 126 -19.84 5.42 25.58
N THR A 127 -20.81 4.51 25.49
CA THR A 127 -22.20 4.82 25.85
C THR A 127 -22.57 4.43 27.27
N GLU A 128 -23.72 4.98 27.64
CA GLU A 128 -24.22 5.30 28.96
C GLU A 128 -24.83 4.14 29.74
N ASN A 129 -24.63 4.19 31.05
CA ASN A 129 -25.45 3.49 32.05
C ASN A 129 -26.90 4.01 32.00
N SER A 130 -27.85 3.29 32.58
CA SER A 130 -29.30 3.60 32.68
C SER A 130 -29.69 4.98 33.26
N ILE A 131 -28.71 5.86 33.54
CA ILE A 131 -28.83 7.13 34.29
C ILE A 131 -28.38 8.35 33.45
N GLY A 132 -27.96 8.19 32.18
CA GLY A 132 -27.79 9.38 31.33
C GLY A 132 -26.52 10.23 31.61
N LEU A 133 -25.44 9.65 32.17
CA LEU A 133 -24.26 10.40 32.63
C LEU A 133 -22.88 9.90 32.10
N LEU A 134 -22.76 9.45 30.86
CA LEU A 134 -21.47 9.30 30.18
C LEU A 134 -21.41 10.30 29.04
N GLU A 135 -20.53 11.30 29.19
CA GLU A 135 -20.29 12.34 28.19
C GLU A 135 -20.22 11.74 26.77
N LYS A 136 -21.10 12.22 25.88
CA LYS A 136 -21.03 11.99 24.42
C LYS A 136 -19.82 12.72 23.80
N ARG A 137 -18.64 12.54 24.37
CA ARG A 137 -17.43 13.19 23.89
C ARG A 137 -16.71 12.25 22.93
N TRP A 138 -16.74 12.62 21.66
CA TRP A 138 -16.00 11.92 20.62
C TRP A 138 -14.51 12.24 20.73
N HIS A 139 -13.70 11.20 20.88
CA HIS A 139 -12.24 11.31 20.88
C HIS A 139 -11.68 10.86 19.54
N LYS A 140 -10.96 11.74 18.84
CA LYS A 140 -10.23 11.39 17.62
C LYS A 140 -9.07 10.47 17.99
N ILE A 141 -9.05 9.27 17.44
CA ILE A 141 -8.01 8.27 17.77
C ILE A 141 -7.40 7.59 16.55
N GLY A 142 -7.85 7.90 15.33
CA GLY A 142 -7.25 7.35 14.13
C GLY A 142 -7.83 7.93 12.85
N TRP A 143 -7.72 7.17 11.76
CA TRP A 143 -8.09 7.56 10.41
C TRP A 143 -9.02 6.54 9.77
N ALA A 144 -9.69 6.92 8.67
CA ALA A 144 -10.53 6.04 7.89
C ALA A 144 -10.32 6.20 6.38
N ARG A 145 -10.48 5.09 5.65
CA ARG A 145 -10.51 5.00 4.19
C ARG A 145 -11.61 4.04 3.79
N ILE A 146 -12.66 4.54 3.14
CA ILE A 146 -13.82 3.72 2.78
C ILE A 146 -14.31 4.00 1.36
N SER A 147 -15.00 3.03 0.80
CA SER A 147 -15.83 3.13 -0.40
C SER A 147 -17.29 2.89 0.00
N LEU A 148 -18.19 3.79 -0.37
CA LEU A 148 -19.62 3.69 -0.07
C LEU A 148 -20.36 3.08 -1.27
N HIS A 149 -20.92 1.89 -1.08
CA HIS A 149 -21.64 1.14 -2.12
C HIS A 149 -23.13 1.46 -2.14
N GLN A 150 -23.72 1.70 -0.96
CA GLN A 150 -25.14 2.03 -0.82
C GLN A 150 -25.34 3.05 0.30
N ASP A 151 -26.15 4.08 0.03
CA ASP A 151 -26.66 5.05 1.02
C ASP A 151 -28.15 4.79 1.32
N GLY A 152 -28.72 5.56 2.24
CA GLY A 152 -30.11 5.39 2.72
C GLY A 152 -30.18 4.70 4.09
N ASP A 153 -31.34 4.08 4.38
CA ASP A 153 -31.64 3.50 5.71
C ASP A 153 -30.79 2.27 6.07
N LEU A 154 -30.24 1.59 5.05
CA LEU A 154 -29.32 0.46 5.20
C LEU A 154 -28.02 0.75 4.42
N PRO A 155 -27.10 1.54 4.98
CA PRO A 155 -25.83 1.87 4.34
C PRO A 155 -24.98 0.62 4.14
N ILE A 156 -24.31 0.53 2.99
CA ILE A 156 -23.29 -0.49 2.72
C ILE A 156 -22.00 0.20 2.33
N PHE A 157 -20.93 -0.07 3.08
CA PHE A 157 -19.60 0.43 2.80
C PHE A 157 -18.55 -0.66 3.00
N GLU A 158 -17.41 -0.49 2.36
CA GLU A 158 -16.22 -1.30 2.61
C GLU A 158 -15.04 -0.38 2.84
N GLY A 159 -14.05 -0.84 3.60
CA GLY A 159 -12.88 -0.03 3.85
C GLY A 159 -12.13 -0.45 5.10
N THR A 160 -11.20 0.41 5.48
CA THR A 160 -10.32 0.19 6.61
C THR A 160 -10.24 1.46 7.44
N PHE A 161 -10.23 1.30 8.76
CA PHE A 161 -10.02 2.41 9.68
C PHE A 161 -9.11 1.98 10.83
N SER A 162 -8.35 2.93 11.36
CA SER A 162 -7.49 2.74 12.52
C SER A 162 -8.15 3.31 13.77
N LEU A 163 -8.04 2.58 14.87
CA LEU A 163 -8.36 3.07 16.21
C LEU A 163 -7.12 2.86 17.09
N SER A 164 -6.44 3.95 17.43
CA SER A 164 -5.14 3.91 18.11
C SER A 164 -4.09 3.14 17.29
N ASN A 165 -3.83 1.88 17.62
CA ASN A 165 -2.88 1.02 16.89
C ASN A 165 -3.57 -0.15 16.16
N ASP A 166 -4.88 -0.33 16.37
CA ASP A 166 -5.65 -1.41 15.79
C ASP A 166 -6.24 -1.02 14.44
N LEU A 167 -6.08 -1.90 13.46
CA LEU A 167 -6.61 -1.75 12.12
C LEU A 167 -7.81 -2.67 11.96
N TYR A 168 -8.93 -2.04 11.63
CA TYR A 168 -10.22 -2.67 11.44
C TYR A 168 -10.55 -2.64 9.96
N THR A 169 -10.98 -3.78 9.43
CA THR A 169 -11.42 -3.87 8.03
C THR A 169 -12.87 -4.29 7.97
N VAL A 170 -13.63 -3.58 7.13
CA VAL A 170 -15.03 -3.85 6.82
C VAL A 170 -15.11 -4.29 5.36
N LYS A 171 -15.75 -5.44 5.12
CA LYS A 171 -16.14 -5.89 3.78
C LYS A 171 -17.59 -6.35 3.77
N THR A 172 -18.21 -6.35 2.60
CA THR A 172 -19.44 -7.12 2.40
C THR A 172 -19.15 -8.60 2.62
N ALA A 173 -20.13 -9.36 3.12
CA ALA A 173 -19.99 -10.79 3.31
C ALA A 173 -19.62 -11.50 2.00
N LYS A 174 -20.20 -11.07 0.87
CA LYS A 174 -19.86 -11.55 -0.47
C LYS A 174 -18.37 -11.35 -0.79
N ASN A 175 -17.85 -10.13 -0.66
CA ASN A 175 -16.46 -9.85 -1.01
C ASN A 175 -15.47 -10.49 -0.01
N TYR A 176 -15.84 -10.62 1.26
CA TYR A 176 -15.04 -11.40 2.20
C TYR A 176 -14.95 -12.85 1.73
N MET A 177 -16.07 -13.49 1.41
CA MET A 177 -16.09 -14.89 0.95
C MET A 177 -15.34 -15.12 -0.36
N LEU A 178 -15.34 -14.13 -1.26
CA LEU A 178 -14.59 -14.18 -2.52
C LEU A 178 -13.07 -14.09 -2.29
N LEU A 179 -12.63 -13.26 -1.34
CA LEU A 179 -11.23 -12.89 -1.16
C LEU A 179 -10.54 -13.62 0.00
N LYS A 180 -11.29 -14.40 0.78
CA LYS A 180 -10.76 -15.13 1.93
C LYS A 180 -9.86 -16.28 1.51
N GLU A 181 -8.90 -16.59 2.35
CA GLU A 181 -8.07 -17.77 2.20
C GLU A 181 -8.78 -19.04 2.69
N ALA A 182 -8.28 -20.21 2.28
CA ALA A 182 -8.91 -21.50 2.60
C ALA A 182 -9.01 -21.78 4.12
N HIS A 183 -8.10 -21.24 4.92
CA HIS A 183 -8.05 -21.42 6.37
C HIS A 183 -8.85 -20.36 7.15
N GLU A 184 -9.35 -19.32 6.48
CA GLU A 184 -10.11 -18.25 7.13
C GLU A 184 -11.57 -18.69 7.39
N PRO A 185 -12.19 -18.18 8.47
CA PRO A 185 -13.53 -18.60 8.89
C PRO A 185 -14.55 -18.52 7.76
N GLN A 186 -15.39 -19.56 7.66
CA GLN A 186 -16.60 -19.51 6.86
C GLN A 186 -17.64 -18.69 7.62
N ILE A 187 -18.35 -17.80 6.91
CA ILE A 187 -19.41 -17.00 7.50
C ILE A 187 -20.75 -17.38 6.88
N SER A 188 -21.79 -17.46 7.71
CA SER A 188 -23.18 -17.63 7.29
C SER A 188 -23.90 -16.29 7.47
N ALA A 189 -23.67 -15.36 6.55
CA ALA A 189 -24.29 -14.04 6.54
C ALA A 189 -24.98 -13.77 5.20
N SER A 190 -26.00 -12.93 5.19
CA SER A 190 -26.66 -12.54 3.93
C SER A 190 -25.69 -11.77 3.04
N GLU A 191 -25.86 -11.81 1.71
CA GLU A 191 -24.98 -11.11 0.78
C GLU A 191 -24.91 -9.59 1.03
N LYS A 192 -25.96 -9.02 1.63
CA LYS A 192 -26.06 -7.60 1.98
C LYS A 192 -25.51 -7.26 3.37
N SER A 193 -25.03 -8.26 4.11
CA SER A 193 -24.41 -8.04 5.42
C SER A 193 -22.98 -7.53 5.24
N MET A 194 -22.56 -6.66 6.16
CA MET A 194 -21.16 -6.27 6.29
C MET A 194 -20.51 -7.03 7.43
N VAL A 195 -19.26 -7.42 7.23
CA VAL A 195 -18.44 -8.08 8.24
C VAL A 195 -17.24 -7.23 8.60
N LEU A 196 -16.89 -7.28 9.87
CA LEU A 196 -15.81 -6.54 10.52
C LEU A 196 -14.87 -7.52 11.19
N TRP A 197 -13.57 -7.34 10.96
CA TRP A 197 -12.54 -8.03 11.73
C TRP A 197 -11.38 -7.07 12.05
N ILE A 198 -10.68 -7.37 13.13
CA ILE A 198 -9.38 -6.75 13.42
C ILE A 198 -8.31 -7.60 12.78
N GLU A 199 -7.35 -6.98 12.11
CA GLU A 199 -6.20 -7.66 11.52
C GLU A 199 -5.14 -8.05 12.58
N SER A 200 -5.59 -8.52 13.75
CA SER A 200 -5.03 -8.40 15.11
C SER A 200 -3.50 -8.47 15.38
N ASN A 201 -3.16 -7.84 16.52
CA ASN A 201 -1.86 -7.54 17.14
C ASN A 201 -1.04 -8.74 17.69
N LYS A 202 -0.98 -9.88 17.00
CA LYS A 202 -0.02 -10.94 17.40
C LYS A 202 0.78 -11.44 16.20
N PRO A 203 2.11 -11.58 16.34
CA PRO A 203 2.96 -12.03 15.25
C PRO A 203 2.42 -13.38 14.73
N PRO A 204 2.29 -13.55 13.40
CA PRO A 204 1.90 -14.83 12.81
C PRO A 204 2.83 -15.94 13.29
N LYS A 205 2.30 -17.14 13.56
CA LYS A 205 3.13 -18.32 13.89
C LYS A 205 3.97 -18.78 12.70
N THR A 206 3.60 -18.40 11.48
CA THR A 206 4.33 -18.70 10.24
C THR A 206 4.32 -17.48 9.31
N LEU A 207 5.52 -17.05 8.91
CA LEU A 207 5.71 -15.89 8.03
C LEU A 207 6.14 -16.34 6.64
N ARG A 208 5.49 -15.82 5.59
CA ARG A 208 5.94 -16.03 4.20
C ARG A 208 7.14 -15.12 3.93
N LYS A 209 8.21 -15.72 3.43
CA LYS A 209 9.43 -15.04 3.02
C LYS A 209 9.17 -14.21 1.75
N ARG A 210 9.29 -12.89 1.84
CA ARG A 210 9.50 -12.01 0.67
C ARG A 210 10.98 -12.20 0.31
N SER A 211 11.25 -12.61 -0.94
CA SER A 211 12.57 -12.97 -1.49
C SER A 211 13.62 -13.52 -0.50
N ASN A 212 13.85 -14.83 -0.59
CA ASN A 212 14.87 -15.54 0.17
C ASN A 212 16.20 -15.55 -0.60
N LEU A 213 16.86 -14.41 -0.79
CA LEU A 213 18.31 -14.44 -1.05
C LEU A 213 19.04 -14.55 0.28
N TYR A 214 18.89 -15.71 0.92
CA TYR A 214 19.64 -16.10 2.12
C TYR A 214 21.13 -16.33 1.84
N LEU A 215 21.61 -15.97 0.65
CA LEU A 215 23.03 -15.99 0.32
C LEU A 215 23.47 -14.82 -0.59
N ASP A 216 22.65 -13.77 -0.76
CA ASP A 216 23.16 -12.58 -1.43
C ASP A 216 22.35 -11.31 -1.12
N ASN A 217 23.05 -10.29 -0.63
CA ASN A 217 22.53 -8.98 -0.23
C ASN A 217 22.03 -8.13 -1.43
N LYS A 218 21.08 -8.64 -2.21
CA LYS A 218 20.74 -8.07 -3.52
C LYS A 218 19.23 -7.89 -3.67
N CYS A 219 18.74 -6.70 -3.33
CA CYS A 219 17.80 -6.07 -4.26
C CYS A 219 18.52 -6.03 -5.62
N MET A 220 17.86 -6.42 -6.73
CA MET A 220 18.49 -6.72 -8.04
C MET A 220 19.31 -5.58 -8.71
N LEU A 221 19.65 -4.50 -7.99
CA LEU A 221 20.69 -3.55 -8.40
C LEU A 221 22.12 -4.06 -8.12
N ASN A 222 22.34 -4.78 -7.01
CA ASN A 222 23.69 -5.24 -6.63
C ASN A 222 24.19 -6.46 -7.41
N SER A 223 23.36 -7.11 -8.24
CA SER A 223 23.78 -8.27 -9.05
C SER A 223 24.32 -7.89 -10.43
N ILE A 224 24.45 -6.59 -10.73
CA ILE A 224 24.89 -6.11 -12.05
C ILE A 224 26.43 -6.07 -12.14
N TYR A 225 27.13 -6.14 -11.00
CA TYR A 225 28.59 -6.10 -10.90
C TYR A 225 29.13 -7.21 -10.00
N ASP A 226 29.04 -8.46 -10.44
CA ASP A 226 29.78 -9.57 -9.81
C ASP A 226 30.76 -10.16 -10.82
N GLU A 227 31.91 -9.50 -10.91
CA GLU A 227 33.21 -10.15 -11.00
C GLU A 227 33.98 -9.68 -9.74
N PRO A 228 34.51 -10.59 -8.91
CA PRO A 228 35.07 -10.23 -7.62
C PRO A 228 36.41 -9.52 -7.83
N THR A 229 36.46 -8.21 -7.61
CA THR A 229 37.74 -7.54 -7.37
C THR A 229 37.89 -7.30 -5.87
N PRO A 230 38.98 -7.78 -5.24
CA PRO A 230 39.20 -7.59 -3.82
C PRO A 230 39.53 -6.12 -3.57
N LEU A 231 38.61 -5.39 -2.95
CA LEU A 231 38.86 -4.03 -2.48
C LEU A 231 38.43 -3.88 -1.02
N ASP A 232 38.89 -4.79 -0.17
CA ASP A 232 39.32 -4.38 1.18
C ASP A 232 40.61 -3.60 1.01
N GLN A 233 40.66 -2.38 1.55
CA GLN A 233 41.78 -1.42 1.52
C GLN A 233 41.86 -0.52 0.28
N ALA A 234 41.09 0.58 0.28
CA ALA A 234 41.46 1.76 -0.48
C ALA A 234 41.03 3.04 0.26
N THR A 235 41.95 3.56 1.07
CA THR A 235 42.04 4.99 1.40
C THR A 235 41.95 5.81 0.11
N PHE A 236 40.97 6.72 -0.03
CA PHE A 236 40.99 7.66 -1.15
C PHE A 236 40.73 9.12 -0.79
N SER A 237 41.73 9.89 -1.19
CA SER A 237 41.84 11.33 -1.32
C SER A 237 40.74 11.93 -2.19
N TYR A 238 40.37 13.16 -1.86
CA TYR A 238 39.51 14.04 -2.65
C TYR A 238 40.01 14.14 -4.09
N GLY A 239 39.16 13.75 -5.05
CA GLY A 239 39.39 13.87 -6.49
C GLY A 239 38.07 13.90 -7.24
N SER A 240 37.87 14.94 -8.05
CA SER A 240 36.67 15.29 -8.79
C SER A 240 36.41 14.35 -9.99
N GLY A 241 35.65 13.27 -9.76
CA GLY A 241 35.11 12.40 -10.81
C GLY A 241 33.63 12.06 -10.54
N GLU A 242 32.80 12.07 -11.58
CA GLU A 242 31.37 11.74 -11.48
C GLU A 242 31.17 10.25 -11.16
N ILE A 243 30.67 9.98 -9.95
CA ILE A 243 30.31 8.64 -9.46
C ILE A 243 29.04 8.15 -10.18
N SER A 244 29.05 6.90 -10.66
CA SER A 244 27.92 6.28 -11.36
C SER A 244 26.70 6.10 -10.43
N ALA A 245 25.48 6.06 -11.00
CA ALA A 245 24.25 5.94 -10.22
C ALA A 245 24.19 4.65 -9.38
N GLY A 246 24.77 3.55 -9.88
CA GLY A 246 24.87 2.28 -9.15
C GLY A 246 25.79 2.35 -7.94
N GLU A 247 26.94 3.03 -8.07
CA GLU A 247 27.86 3.26 -6.94
C GLU A 247 27.25 4.17 -5.88
N LYS A 248 26.47 5.20 -6.26
CA LYS A 248 25.74 6.05 -5.29
C LYS A 248 24.70 5.27 -4.46
N LEU A 249 24.06 4.25 -5.05
CA LEU A 249 23.01 3.45 -4.41
C LEU A 249 23.59 2.39 -3.46
N ALA A 250 24.65 1.68 -3.87
CA ALA A 250 25.37 0.71 -3.03
C ALA A 250 26.09 1.36 -1.84
N LEU A 251 26.58 2.60 -2.00
CA LEU A 251 27.19 3.38 -0.91
C LEU A 251 26.19 3.90 0.14
N SER A 252 24.87 3.80 -0.08
CA SER A 252 23.85 4.36 0.83
C SER A 252 23.25 3.36 1.82
N SER A 253 23.45 2.05 1.63
CA SER A 253 22.67 1.02 2.33
C SER A 253 23.43 0.29 3.45
N SER A 254 24.70 0.63 3.72
CA SER A 254 25.43 0.04 4.85
C SER A 254 24.70 0.34 6.17
N ARG A 255 24.54 -0.66 7.05
CA ARG A 255 23.85 -0.54 8.35
C ARG A 255 24.35 0.65 9.19
N ILE A 256 25.66 0.91 9.17
CA ILE A 256 26.33 2.02 9.89
C ILE A 256 25.92 3.40 9.36
N ARG A 257 25.63 3.53 8.05
CA ARG A 257 25.11 4.78 7.49
C ARG A 257 23.62 4.95 7.77
N LEU A 258 22.86 3.84 7.72
CA LEU A 258 21.44 3.80 8.03
C LEU A 258 21.13 4.27 9.45
N THR A 259 22.01 3.99 10.42
CA THR A 259 21.85 4.45 11.81
C THR A 259 21.89 5.97 11.99
N ASN A 260 22.47 6.72 11.05
CA ASN A 260 22.66 8.18 11.19
C ASN A 260 21.38 8.98 10.94
N TYR A 261 20.36 8.39 10.33
CA TYR A 261 19.13 9.08 9.97
C TYR A 261 17.87 8.36 10.47
N ILE A 262 17.99 7.43 11.42
CA ILE A 262 16.83 6.74 12.00
C ILE A 262 15.86 7.78 12.58
N GLY A 263 14.62 7.76 12.09
CA GLY A 263 13.56 8.66 12.49
C GLY A 263 13.70 10.11 11.97
N ASP A 264 14.74 10.43 11.20
CA ASP A 264 14.91 11.77 10.62
C ASP A 264 13.94 11.98 9.45
N ASN A 265 12.86 12.72 9.73
CA ASN A 265 11.86 13.08 8.73
C ASN A 265 12.15 14.42 8.03
N SER A 266 13.29 15.07 8.30
CA SER A 266 13.60 16.42 7.76
C SER A 266 13.68 16.48 6.24
N GLY A 267 13.88 15.34 5.59
CA GLY A 267 13.92 15.19 4.15
C GLY A 267 12.58 14.91 3.49
N CYS A 268 11.53 14.62 4.27
CA CYS A 268 10.22 14.36 3.72
C CYS A 268 9.49 15.65 3.32
N PRO A 269 8.54 15.57 2.36
CA PRO A 269 7.77 16.73 1.92
C PRO A 269 7.06 17.46 3.08
N LYS A 270 7.35 18.75 3.23
CA LYS A 270 6.68 19.61 4.22
C LYS A 270 5.20 19.83 3.89
N TYR A 271 4.88 19.85 2.60
CA TYR A 271 3.53 20.00 2.09
C TYR A 271 3.11 18.73 1.37
N LYS A 272 1.81 18.47 1.35
CA LYS A 272 1.26 17.26 0.75
C LYS A 272 1.61 17.18 -0.73
N GLN A 273 2.20 16.06 -1.13
CA GLN A 273 2.47 15.74 -2.52
C GLN A 273 1.62 14.54 -2.99
N VAL A 274 1.46 14.40 -4.29
CA VAL A 274 0.76 13.29 -4.93
C VAL A 274 1.75 12.54 -5.81
N ALA A 275 1.89 11.24 -5.56
CA ALA A 275 2.56 10.31 -6.45
C ALA A 275 1.48 9.62 -7.31
N TYR A 276 1.46 9.91 -8.60
CA TYR A 276 0.57 9.21 -9.52
C TYR A 276 1.09 7.80 -9.78
N VAL A 277 0.23 6.80 -9.69
CA VAL A 277 0.55 5.38 -9.82
C VAL A 277 -0.29 4.72 -10.90
N GLY A 278 0.26 3.69 -11.53
CA GLY A 278 -0.41 2.84 -12.51
C GLY A 278 -0.64 1.44 -11.97
N ALA A 279 -1.74 0.81 -12.35
CA ALA A 279 -2.09 -0.56 -12.00
C ALA A 279 -2.31 -1.37 -13.27
N ALA A 280 -1.60 -2.49 -13.43
CA ALA A 280 -1.82 -3.44 -14.51
C ALA A 280 -2.33 -4.76 -13.93
N LEU A 281 -3.44 -5.29 -14.46
CA LEU A 281 -4.08 -6.52 -14.01
C LEU A 281 -3.91 -7.56 -15.11
N ASP A 282 -3.17 -8.63 -14.84
CA ASP A 282 -2.99 -9.71 -15.80
C ASP A 282 -4.22 -10.61 -15.93
N CYS A 283 -4.21 -11.48 -16.94
CA CYS A 283 -5.26 -12.48 -17.20
C CYS A 283 -5.58 -13.36 -15.98
N ASN A 284 -4.56 -13.68 -15.16
CA ASN A 284 -4.72 -14.54 -13.99
C ASN A 284 -5.42 -13.79 -12.84
N TYR A 285 -5.15 -12.50 -12.67
CA TYR A 285 -5.74 -11.66 -11.64
C TYR A 285 -7.19 -11.28 -11.96
N ILE A 286 -7.46 -10.85 -13.19
CA ILE A 286 -8.82 -10.48 -13.61
C ILE A 286 -9.80 -11.66 -13.51
N SER A 287 -9.30 -12.90 -13.63
CA SER A 287 -10.09 -14.12 -13.48
C SER A 287 -10.66 -14.34 -12.07
N MET A 288 -10.16 -13.61 -11.06
CA MET A 288 -10.75 -13.61 -9.71
C MET A 288 -12.06 -12.82 -9.61
N PHE A 289 -12.34 -11.94 -10.59
CA PHE A 289 -13.43 -10.98 -10.51
C PHE A 289 -14.53 -11.30 -11.52
N GLU A 290 -15.79 -11.17 -11.08
CA GLU A 290 -16.98 -11.35 -11.92
C GLU A 290 -17.04 -10.36 -13.09
N SER A 291 -16.44 -9.17 -12.94
CA SER A 291 -16.39 -8.13 -13.98
C SER A 291 -15.15 -7.25 -13.85
N SER A 292 -14.78 -6.56 -14.94
CA SER A 292 -13.73 -5.54 -14.92
C SER A 292 -14.06 -4.38 -13.97
N SER A 293 -15.35 -4.05 -13.80
CA SER A 293 -15.79 -3.03 -12.84
C SER A 293 -15.49 -3.45 -11.39
N ASN A 294 -15.75 -4.71 -11.03
CA ASN A 294 -15.43 -5.22 -9.69
C ASN A 294 -13.91 -5.18 -9.43
N ALA A 295 -13.10 -5.55 -10.43
CA ALA A 295 -11.64 -5.48 -10.34
C ALA A 295 -11.14 -4.03 -10.18
N THR A 296 -11.65 -3.11 -10.99
CA THR A 296 -11.32 -1.67 -10.90
C THR A 296 -11.68 -1.10 -9.53
N ASN A 297 -12.87 -1.40 -9.01
CA ASN A 297 -13.31 -0.95 -7.68
C ASN A 297 -12.44 -1.53 -6.56
N HIS A 298 -12.01 -2.79 -6.67
CA HIS A 298 -11.07 -3.39 -5.74
C HIS A 298 -9.72 -2.66 -5.75
N ILE A 299 -9.14 -2.40 -6.92
CA ILE A 299 -7.87 -1.67 -7.06
C ILE A 299 -7.96 -0.24 -6.53
N ILE A 300 -9.05 0.47 -6.81
CA ILE A 300 -9.29 1.81 -6.27
C ILE A 300 -9.32 1.77 -4.73
N SER A 301 -10.06 0.82 -4.15
CA SER A 301 -10.14 0.64 -2.69
C SER A 301 -8.78 0.28 -2.08
N LEU A 302 -8.01 -0.59 -2.76
CA LEU A 302 -6.68 -1.00 -2.36
C LEU A 302 -5.72 0.19 -2.30
N TYR A 303 -5.66 1.01 -3.36
CA TYR A 303 -4.83 2.21 -3.37
C TYR A 303 -5.33 3.28 -2.38
N ASN A 304 -6.64 3.41 -2.17
CA ASN A 304 -7.19 4.31 -1.14
C ASN A 304 -6.64 3.96 0.25
N ARG A 305 -6.59 2.65 0.56
CA ARG A 305 -6.05 2.12 1.81
C ARG A 305 -4.55 2.33 1.92
N VAL A 306 -3.77 1.97 0.89
CA VAL A 306 -2.30 2.11 0.92
C VAL A 306 -1.89 3.58 0.95
N SER A 307 -2.63 4.48 0.30
CA SER A 307 -2.40 5.93 0.35
C SER A 307 -2.40 6.45 1.79
N ALA A 308 -3.26 5.93 2.68
CA ALA A 308 -3.29 6.37 4.08
C ALA A 308 -1.94 6.17 4.78
N ILE A 309 -1.25 5.05 4.51
CA ILE A 309 0.05 4.72 5.10
C ILE A 309 1.10 5.74 4.66
N TYR A 310 1.14 6.06 3.36
CA TYR A 310 2.10 7.01 2.80
C TYR A 310 1.78 8.46 3.17
N GLU A 311 0.49 8.81 3.28
CA GLU A 311 0.06 10.13 3.72
C GLU A 311 0.45 10.37 5.18
N GLU A 312 0.20 9.40 6.07
CA GLU A 312 0.53 9.47 7.49
C GLU A 312 2.04 9.51 7.73
N THR A 313 2.81 8.74 6.95
CA THR A 313 4.25 8.57 7.18
C THR A 313 5.10 9.63 6.46
N PHE A 314 4.77 9.95 5.21
CA PHE A 314 5.63 10.70 4.29
C PHE A 314 4.99 11.98 3.76
N ASN A 315 3.73 12.28 4.10
CA ASN A 315 2.97 13.39 3.51
C ASN A 315 2.80 13.25 1.97
N ILE A 316 2.73 12.01 1.49
CA ILE A 316 2.57 11.68 0.07
C ILE A 316 1.29 10.88 -0.11
N SER A 317 0.36 11.40 -0.91
CA SER A 317 -0.83 10.68 -1.37
C SER A 317 -0.54 9.86 -2.61
N LEU A 318 -1.18 8.70 -2.74
CA LEU A 318 -1.14 7.90 -3.97
C LEU A 318 -2.39 8.17 -4.81
N GLY A 319 -2.19 8.60 -6.06
CA GLY A 319 -3.27 8.87 -7.01
C GLY A 319 -3.25 7.89 -8.17
N LEU A 320 -4.34 7.20 -8.43
CA LEU A 320 -4.42 6.19 -9.49
C LEU A 320 -4.68 6.85 -10.85
N LEU A 321 -3.66 6.90 -11.71
CA LEU A 321 -3.74 7.59 -13.00
C LEU A 321 -4.09 6.65 -14.17
N ASN A 322 -3.65 5.40 -14.12
CA ASN A 322 -4.00 4.40 -15.13
C ASN A 322 -4.34 3.07 -14.45
N VAL A 323 -5.45 2.46 -14.88
CA VAL A 323 -5.76 1.05 -14.66
C VAL A 323 -5.79 0.34 -16.01
N THR A 324 -4.91 -0.63 -16.20
CA THR A 324 -4.80 -1.44 -17.40
C THR A 324 -5.24 -2.87 -17.09
N ILE A 325 -6.28 -3.36 -17.75
CA ILE A 325 -6.88 -4.69 -17.53
C ILE A 325 -6.71 -5.54 -18.77
N MET A 326 -6.10 -6.71 -18.62
CA MET A 326 -6.00 -7.69 -19.70
C MET A 326 -7.27 -8.54 -19.83
N GLY A 327 -7.44 -9.17 -20.99
CA GLY A 327 -8.44 -10.21 -21.20
C GLY A 327 -8.27 -11.38 -20.21
N ARG A 328 -9.37 -12.10 -19.94
CA ARG A 328 -9.37 -13.23 -18.99
C ARG A 328 -8.55 -14.43 -19.46
N THR A 329 -8.42 -14.60 -20.77
CA THR A 329 -7.57 -15.63 -21.34
C THR A 329 -6.15 -15.11 -21.44
N CYS A 330 -5.19 -15.90 -21.00
CA CYS A 330 -3.78 -15.57 -21.18
C CYS A 330 -3.34 -15.94 -22.61
N PRO A 331 -2.67 -15.04 -23.35
CA PRO A 331 -2.18 -15.35 -24.68
C PRO A 331 -1.00 -16.33 -24.65
N ASN A 332 -0.86 -17.10 -25.73
CA ASN A 332 0.32 -17.92 -26.00
C ASN A 332 1.42 -17.03 -26.61
N GLU A 333 2.25 -16.44 -25.75
CA GLU A 333 3.40 -15.59 -26.10
C GLU A 333 3.05 -14.34 -26.93
N ASN A 334 3.02 -13.18 -26.28
CA ASN A 334 2.76 -11.90 -26.95
C ASN A 334 3.87 -10.87 -26.64
N PRO A 335 4.67 -10.44 -27.63
CA PRO A 335 5.74 -9.48 -27.41
C PRO A 335 5.27 -8.10 -26.90
N LYS A 336 4.06 -7.64 -27.27
CA LYS A 336 3.53 -6.33 -26.85
C LYS A 336 3.19 -6.31 -25.35
N VAL A 337 2.73 -7.44 -24.82
CA VAL A 337 2.34 -7.62 -23.41
C VAL A 337 3.01 -8.87 -22.85
N SER A 338 4.33 -8.94 -22.96
CA SER A 338 5.13 -10.14 -22.61
C SER A 338 5.11 -10.52 -21.14
N TRP A 339 4.50 -9.68 -20.28
CA TRP A 339 4.24 -9.92 -18.87
C TRP A 339 2.87 -10.59 -18.61
N ASN A 340 1.94 -10.54 -19.56
CA ASN A 340 0.61 -11.15 -19.47
C ASN A 340 0.66 -12.63 -19.84
N VAL A 341 1.21 -13.45 -18.95
CA VAL A 341 1.43 -14.89 -19.17
C VAL A 341 0.73 -15.71 -18.10
N ALA A 342 0.17 -16.86 -18.48
CA ALA A 342 -0.42 -17.81 -17.54
C ALA A 342 0.58 -18.24 -16.44
N CYS A 343 0.06 -18.62 -15.28
CA CYS A 343 0.92 -19.12 -14.20
C CYS A 343 1.62 -20.41 -14.62
N SER A 344 2.95 -20.44 -14.56
CA SER A 344 3.76 -21.62 -14.89
C SER A 344 5.03 -21.66 -14.03
N SER A 345 5.53 -22.84 -13.70
CA SER A 345 6.76 -23.02 -12.90
C SER A 345 8.00 -22.36 -13.52
N HIS A 346 8.03 -22.24 -14.85
CA HIS A 346 9.15 -21.67 -15.60
C HIS A 346 9.09 -20.14 -15.75
N TYR A 347 7.97 -19.51 -15.39
CA TYR A 347 7.75 -18.07 -15.52
C TYR A 347 7.52 -17.43 -14.14
N ASN A 348 8.62 -17.25 -13.40
CA ASN A 348 8.62 -16.75 -12.03
C ASN A 348 8.40 -15.23 -11.91
N ILE A 349 8.25 -14.77 -10.66
CA ILE A 349 7.92 -13.37 -10.36
C ILE A 349 9.03 -12.39 -10.81
N SER A 350 10.30 -12.80 -10.77
CA SER A 350 11.43 -12.01 -11.26
C SER A 350 11.39 -11.84 -12.78
N THR A 351 11.04 -12.90 -13.51
CA THR A 351 10.84 -12.82 -14.97
C THR A 351 9.65 -11.92 -15.31
N ARG A 352 8.54 -12.02 -14.54
CA ARG A 352 7.39 -11.10 -14.66
C ARG A 352 7.80 -9.65 -14.48
N LEU A 353 8.58 -9.33 -13.44
CA LEU A 353 9.08 -7.97 -13.20
C LEU A 353 9.90 -7.46 -14.38
N LYS A 354 10.83 -8.27 -14.91
CA LYS A 354 11.67 -7.87 -16.06
C LYS A 354 10.83 -7.57 -17.30
N HIS A 355 9.88 -8.44 -17.65
CA HIS A 355 9.02 -8.24 -18.82
C HIS A 355 8.07 -7.04 -18.63
N PHE A 356 7.53 -6.85 -17.42
CA PHE A 356 6.71 -5.70 -17.10
C PHE A 356 7.51 -4.39 -17.14
N SER A 357 8.77 -4.44 -16.69
CA SER A 357 9.70 -3.30 -16.77
C SER A 357 10.03 -2.91 -18.20
N LEU A 358 10.23 -3.92 -19.08
CA LEU A 358 10.41 -3.72 -20.51
C LEU A 358 9.18 -3.05 -21.13
N TRP A 359 7.98 -3.54 -20.82
CA TRP A 359 6.72 -2.91 -21.27
C TRP A 359 6.62 -1.45 -20.79
N ARG A 360 6.86 -1.20 -19.49
CA ARG A 360 6.85 0.15 -18.90
C ARG A 360 7.84 1.10 -19.60
N SER A 361 8.99 0.61 -20.04
CA SER A 361 10.00 1.43 -20.73
C SER A 361 9.54 1.96 -22.10
N GLY A 362 8.54 1.32 -22.71
CA GLY A 362 7.90 1.79 -23.94
C GLY A 362 6.86 2.89 -23.70
N ILE A 363 6.49 3.17 -22.45
CA ILE A 363 5.45 4.12 -22.08
C ILE A 363 6.10 5.40 -21.57
N LYS A 364 5.70 6.54 -22.13
CA LYS A 364 6.08 7.86 -21.60
C LYS A 364 4.88 8.47 -20.91
N ASP A 365 4.90 8.41 -19.60
CA ASP A 365 3.88 8.97 -18.72
C ASP A 365 4.57 9.70 -17.55
N SER A 366 3.79 10.42 -16.76
CA SER A 366 4.26 11.04 -15.51
C SER A 366 4.01 10.15 -14.29
N ILE A 367 3.78 8.84 -14.50
CA ILE A 367 3.46 7.90 -13.44
C ILE A 367 4.74 7.54 -12.67
N ALA A 368 4.67 7.73 -11.36
CA ALA A 368 5.76 7.51 -10.42
C ALA A 368 6.16 6.04 -10.34
N LEU A 369 5.18 5.14 -10.27
CA LEU A 369 5.38 3.69 -10.22
C LEU A 369 4.20 2.96 -10.87
N TRP A 370 4.50 1.85 -11.50
CA TRP A 370 3.53 0.89 -12.04
C TRP A 370 3.56 -0.41 -11.25
N SER A 371 2.40 -0.90 -10.86
CA SER A 371 2.26 -2.15 -10.12
C SER A 371 1.51 -3.18 -10.95
N LEU A 372 2.13 -4.35 -11.20
CA LEU A 372 1.51 -5.49 -11.85
C LEU A 372 0.85 -6.40 -10.82
N PHE A 373 -0.44 -6.66 -10.96
CA PHE A 373 -1.22 -7.57 -10.12
C PHE A 373 -1.40 -8.92 -10.81
N THR A 374 -1.06 -9.99 -10.11
CA THR A 374 -1.13 -11.38 -10.60
C THR A 374 -1.49 -12.35 -9.48
N THR A 375 -2.08 -13.50 -9.81
CA THR A 375 -2.27 -14.61 -8.85
C THR A 375 -1.15 -15.65 -8.91
N CYS A 376 -0.17 -15.48 -9.81
CA CYS A 376 0.88 -16.45 -10.05
C CYS A 376 1.93 -16.46 -8.94
N ARG A 377 1.83 -17.47 -8.07
CA ARG A 377 2.74 -17.72 -6.96
C ARG A 377 3.54 -18.98 -7.25
N ASN A 378 4.79 -18.82 -7.66
CA ASN A 378 5.67 -19.96 -7.95
C ASN A 378 6.68 -20.22 -6.83
N THR A 379 6.89 -19.22 -5.97
CA THR A 379 7.87 -19.21 -4.86
C THR A 379 7.18 -18.73 -3.58
N MET A 380 7.91 -18.65 -2.46
CA MET A 380 7.40 -17.99 -1.24
C MET A 380 7.18 -16.48 -1.41
N GLU A 381 7.64 -15.92 -2.53
CA GLU A 381 7.63 -14.48 -2.83
C GLU A 381 6.22 -14.02 -3.16
N VAL A 382 5.74 -13.05 -2.39
CA VAL A 382 4.40 -12.46 -2.57
C VAL A 382 4.44 -11.14 -3.34
N GLY A 383 5.64 -10.61 -3.59
CA GLY A 383 5.89 -9.40 -4.35
C GLY A 383 7.38 -9.26 -4.69
N ILE A 384 7.69 -8.39 -5.65
CA ILE A 384 9.06 -7.98 -6.00
C ILE A 384 9.04 -6.59 -6.65
N ALA A 385 10.04 -5.77 -6.34
CA ALA A 385 10.20 -4.44 -6.89
C ALA A 385 11.66 -4.11 -7.18
N TRP A 386 11.87 -3.13 -8.06
CA TRP A 386 13.16 -2.46 -8.16
C TRP A 386 13.34 -1.45 -7.02
N TYR A 387 14.60 -1.23 -6.63
CA TYR A 387 14.95 -0.32 -5.54
C TYR A 387 15.26 1.08 -6.08
N GLY A 388 14.66 2.11 -5.50
CA GLY A 388 14.98 3.52 -5.76
C GLY A 388 14.57 4.03 -7.14
N VAL A 389 13.58 3.39 -7.76
CA VAL A 389 13.13 3.65 -9.15
C VAL A 389 11.89 4.55 -9.26
N LEU A 390 11.52 5.26 -8.18
CA LEU A 390 10.45 6.25 -8.23
C LEU A 390 10.67 7.23 -9.39
N CYS A 391 9.61 7.56 -10.13
CA CYS A 391 9.65 8.48 -11.27
C CYS A 391 10.61 8.06 -12.40
N GLN A 392 11.01 6.79 -12.47
CA GLN A 392 11.93 6.29 -13.50
C GLN A 392 11.15 5.68 -14.66
N ASP A 393 11.04 6.42 -15.75
CA ASP A 393 10.43 6.00 -17.02
C ASP A 393 11.45 5.39 -18.01
N ILE A 394 12.74 5.69 -17.86
CA ILE A 394 13.80 5.33 -18.82
C ILE A 394 14.85 4.36 -18.24
N ILE A 395 15.34 3.45 -19.08
CA ILE A 395 16.43 2.50 -18.81
C ILE A 395 17.80 3.21 -18.91
N PRO A 396 18.76 3.00 -17.99
CA PRO A 396 20.16 3.25 -18.27
C PRO A 396 20.64 2.29 -19.37
N LYS A 397 20.88 2.79 -20.59
CA LYS A 397 21.35 1.98 -21.72
C LYS A 397 22.77 1.48 -21.42
N GLY A 398 22.92 0.17 -21.22
CA GLY A 398 24.23 -0.48 -21.07
C GLY A 398 24.22 -1.88 -21.70
N PRO A 399 25.37 -2.41 -22.14
CA PRO A 399 25.46 -3.71 -22.84
C PRO A 399 25.01 -4.92 -22.00
N HIS A 400 24.77 -4.73 -20.69
CA HIS A 400 24.22 -5.72 -19.76
C HIS A 400 22.97 -5.22 -19.01
N SER A 401 22.28 -4.19 -19.52
CA SER A 401 21.15 -3.59 -18.79
C SER A 401 19.95 -4.55 -18.78
N ASN A 402 19.71 -5.20 -17.63
CA ASN A 402 18.38 -5.70 -17.30
C ASN A 402 17.38 -4.54 -17.43
N TRP A 403 16.18 -4.84 -17.93
CA TRP A 403 15.11 -3.86 -18.08
C TRP A 403 14.68 -3.37 -16.68
N VAL A 404 15.16 -2.21 -16.25
CA VAL A 404 14.83 -1.57 -14.96
C VAL A 404 14.01 -0.32 -15.25
N SER A 405 12.87 -0.20 -14.58
CA SER A 405 11.99 0.97 -14.61
C SER A 405 11.21 1.06 -13.30
N GLY A 406 10.43 2.13 -13.12
CA GLY A 406 9.55 2.34 -11.96
C GLY A 406 8.42 1.32 -11.89
N THR A 407 8.75 0.06 -11.59
CA THR A 407 7.80 -1.06 -11.58
C THR A 407 7.95 -1.96 -10.37
N ASN A 408 6.84 -2.61 -10.01
CA ASN A 408 6.79 -3.73 -9.09
C ASN A 408 5.75 -4.77 -9.53
N VAL A 409 5.79 -5.95 -8.91
CA VAL A 409 4.83 -7.03 -9.10
C VAL A 409 4.26 -7.44 -7.74
N ILE A 410 2.94 -7.57 -7.67
CA ILE A 410 2.16 -8.00 -6.52
C ILE A 410 1.54 -9.36 -6.86
N ALA A 411 2.02 -10.41 -6.21
CA ALA A 411 1.53 -11.79 -6.35
C ALA A 411 0.80 -12.30 -5.09
N SER A 412 0.42 -11.37 -4.22
CA SER A 412 -0.07 -11.64 -2.87
C SER A 412 -1.54 -12.07 -2.83
N PRO A 413 -1.97 -12.83 -1.81
CA PRO A 413 -3.39 -12.99 -1.54
C PRO A 413 -4.06 -11.69 -1.12
N ALA A 414 -5.34 -11.57 -1.47
CA ALA A 414 -6.12 -10.34 -1.38
C ALA A 414 -6.19 -9.77 0.05
N ASN A 415 -6.15 -10.63 1.06
CA ASN A 415 -6.21 -10.22 2.47
C ASN A 415 -4.96 -9.47 2.96
N ILE A 416 -3.76 -9.76 2.42
CA ILE A 416 -2.50 -9.06 2.75
C ILE A 416 -1.92 -8.23 1.59
N GLU A 417 -2.65 -8.15 0.48
CA GLU A 417 -2.25 -7.46 -0.75
C GLU A 417 -1.87 -5.99 -0.52
N HIS A 418 -2.60 -5.30 0.37
CA HIS A 418 -2.31 -3.91 0.73
C HIS A 418 -0.94 -3.74 1.41
N ILE A 419 -0.51 -4.71 2.23
CA ILE A 419 0.81 -4.67 2.90
C ILE A 419 1.91 -4.90 1.87
N VAL A 420 1.69 -5.84 0.96
CA VAL A 420 2.65 -6.14 -0.11
C VAL A 420 2.77 -4.96 -1.05
N LEU A 421 1.65 -4.39 -1.51
CA LEU A 421 1.66 -3.17 -2.33
C LEU A 421 2.38 -2.02 -1.61
N ALA A 422 2.11 -1.80 -0.32
CA ALA A 422 2.80 -0.77 0.45
C ALA A 422 4.31 -1.04 0.54
N HIS A 423 4.74 -2.29 0.71
CA HIS A 423 6.13 -2.71 0.78
C HIS A 423 6.85 -2.51 -0.56
N GLU A 424 6.27 -2.98 -1.65
CA GLU A 424 6.87 -2.89 -2.98
C GLU A 424 6.95 -1.43 -3.48
N ILE A 425 5.96 -0.60 -3.17
CA ILE A 425 6.06 0.85 -3.39
C ILE A 425 7.22 1.42 -2.56
N GLY A 426 7.45 0.91 -1.35
CA GLY A 426 8.50 1.38 -0.43
C GLY A 426 9.89 1.16 -1.02
N HIS A 427 10.11 0.03 -1.69
CA HIS A 427 11.31 -0.20 -2.48
C HIS A 427 11.48 0.82 -3.60
N GLY A 428 10.39 1.21 -4.29
CA GLY A 428 10.43 2.29 -5.28
C GLY A 428 10.92 3.62 -4.69
N PHE A 429 10.54 3.95 -3.46
CA PHE A 429 11.05 5.10 -2.69
C PHE A 429 12.48 4.91 -2.12
N GLY A 430 13.10 3.75 -2.36
CA GLY A 430 14.45 3.42 -1.89
C GLY A 430 14.50 3.02 -0.42
N ALA A 431 13.43 2.44 0.13
CA ALA A 431 13.48 1.78 1.43
C ALA A 431 14.09 0.39 1.31
N SER A 432 15.08 0.09 2.16
CA SER A 432 15.65 -1.25 2.31
C SER A 432 14.82 -2.09 3.26
N HIS A 433 15.05 -3.41 3.25
CA HIS A 433 14.42 -4.30 4.20
C HIS A 433 14.78 -3.96 5.64
N ASP A 434 13.81 -4.07 6.54
CA ASP A 434 14.03 -4.01 7.98
C ASP A 434 14.80 -5.24 8.47
N CYS A 435 15.63 -5.04 9.48
CA CYS A 435 16.42 -6.11 10.06
C CYS A 435 15.52 -7.12 10.79
N THR A 436 15.88 -8.39 10.64
CA THR A 436 15.32 -9.55 11.34
C THR A 436 16.37 -10.14 12.28
N SER A 437 15.94 -10.96 13.25
CA SER A 437 16.85 -11.75 14.09
C SER A 437 17.97 -12.44 13.32
N GLU A 438 17.70 -12.94 12.11
CA GLU A 438 18.73 -13.56 11.29
C GLU A 438 19.68 -12.55 10.67
N SER A 439 19.18 -11.48 10.03
CA SER A 439 20.07 -10.48 9.42
C SER A 439 20.92 -9.77 10.47
N CYS A 440 20.47 -9.73 11.73
CA CYS A 440 21.24 -9.17 12.84
C CYS A 440 22.44 -10.02 13.26
N LYS A 441 22.48 -11.32 12.93
CA LYS A 441 23.66 -12.18 13.14
C LYS A 441 24.79 -11.87 12.16
N ASN A 442 24.46 -11.29 11.01
CA ASN A 442 25.42 -10.93 9.97
C ASN A 442 25.62 -9.42 9.98
N GLU A 443 26.72 -8.93 10.55
CA GLU A 443 27.02 -7.49 10.63
C GLU A 443 27.15 -6.82 9.25
N SER A 444 27.57 -7.58 8.24
CA SER A 444 27.65 -7.13 6.84
C SER A 444 26.28 -7.00 6.14
N ALA A 445 25.17 -7.43 6.76
CA ALA A 445 23.86 -7.37 6.12
C ALA A 445 23.31 -5.92 6.10
N SER A 446 23.09 -5.44 4.88
CA SER A 446 22.48 -4.15 4.54
C SER A 446 20.97 -4.17 4.82
N CYS A 447 20.58 -3.95 6.08
CA CYS A 447 19.18 -3.86 6.52
C CYS A 447 18.96 -2.66 7.44
N CYS A 448 17.70 -2.27 7.59
CA CYS A 448 17.26 -1.16 8.43
C CYS A 448 17.04 -1.60 9.89
N PRO A 449 17.89 -1.20 10.85
CA PRO A 449 17.71 -1.60 12.25
C PRO A 449 16.59 -0.80 12.92
N LEU A 450 16.08 -1.30 14.05
CA LEU A 450 15.05 -0.60 14.82
C LEU A 450 15.54 0.73 15.41
N SER A 451 16.77 0.74 15.92
CA SER A 451 17.46 1.92 16.46
C SER A 451 18.97 1.80 16.29
N SER A 452 19.73 2.78 16.77
CA SER A 452 21.20 2.72 16.80
C SER A 452 21.74 1.60 17.71
N THR A 453 20.93 1.10 18.65
CA THR A 453 21.33 0.07 19.63
C THR A 453 20.57 -1.23 19.50
N VAL A 454 19.40 -1.22 18.85
CA VAL A 454 18.56 -2.40 18.65
C VAL A 454 18.49 -2.72 17.16
N CYS A 455 19.05 -3.86 16.78
CA CYS A 455 19.05 -4.30 15.38
C CYS A 455 17.68 -4.86 14.97
N ASP A 456 17.17 -5.87 15.68
CA ASP A 456 15.96 -6.59 15.25
C ASP A 456 14.70 -5.72 15.39
N THR A 457 13.90 -5.71 14.33
CA THR A 457 12.62 -4.98 14.27
C THR A 457 11.43 -5.84 14.71
N ASN A 458 11.68 -7.09 15.10
CA ASN A 458 10.68 -8.08 15.54
C ASN A 458 9.59 -8.35 14.50
N GLU A 459 9.89 -8.13 13.21
CA GLU A 459 8.97 -8.41 12.10
C GLU A 459 7.65 -7.62 12.14
N MET A 460 7.68 -6.42 12.73
CA MET A 460 6.50 -5.58 13.00
C MET A 460 6.23 -4.45 11.99
N TYR A 461 7.10 -4.25 11.00
CA TYR A 461 7.08 -3.09 10.11
C TYR A 461 6.92 -3.48 8.65
N ILE A 462 6.43 -2.52 7.84
CA ILE A 462 6.07 -2.74 6.43
C ILE A 462 7.27 -3.25 5.61
N MET A 463 8.48 -2.76 5.88
CA MET A 463 9.67 -3.15 5.14
C MET A 463 10.31 -4.45 5.64
N ASN A 464 9.64 -5.20 6.51
CA ASN A 464 10.11 -6.53 6.85
C ASN A 464 10.20 -7.43 5.60
N PRO A 465 11.28 -8.21 5.44
CA PRO A 465 11.43 -9.17 4.34
C PRO A 465 10.49 -10.37 4.46
N LYS A 466 9.61 -10.43 5.45
CA LYS A 466 8.53 -11.40 5.51
C LYS A 466 7.21 -10.68 5.71
N SER A 467 6.17 -11.14 5.02
CA SER A 467 4.82 -10.56 5.16
C SER A 467 4.22 -10.94 6.51
N SER A 468 4.21 -9.99 7.43
CA SER A 468 3.38 -10.05 8.64
C SER A 468 2.12 -9.21 8.46
N ILE A 469 0.97 -9.73 8.90
CA ILE A 469 -0.30 -8.99 8.93
C ILE A 469 -0.29 -7.85 9.96
N SER A 470 0.64 -7.91 10.93
CA SER A 470 0.84 -6.85 11.93
C SER A 470 1.64 -5.66 11.39
N ALA A 471 2.23 -5.76 10.20
CA ALA A 471 3.08 -4.73 9.62
C ALA A 471 2.24 -3.56 9.07
N ARG A 472 2.11 -2.50 9.87
CA ARG A 472 1.22 -1.36 9.58
C ARG A 472 1.93 -0.02 9.41
N LYS A 473 3.18 0.07 9.85
CA LYS A 473 3.98 1.29 9.84
C LYS A 473 5.34 1.01 9.22
N PHE A 474 5.95 2.04 8.64
CA PHE A 474 7.37 1.99 8.30
C PHE A 474 8.21 2.05 9.58
N SER A 475 9.36 1.37 9.60
CA SER A 475 10.27 1.47 10.74
C SER A 475 10.88 2.87 10.79
N PRO A 476 11.35 3.34 11.95
CA PRO A 476 12.07 4.60 12.04
C PRO A 476 13.26 4.69 11.07
N CYS A 477 13.96 3.57 10.82
CA CYS A 477 15.03 3.52 9.82
C CYS A 477 14.51 3.70 8.40
N SER A 478 13.46 2.97 7.99
CA SER A 478 12.89 3.12 6.65
C SER A 478 12.38 4.55 6.41
N ILE A 479 11.77 5.17 7.43
CA ILE A 479 11.33 6.57 7.37
C ILE A 479 12.51 7.49 7.06
N GLY A 480 13.55 7.37 7.87
CA GLY A 480 14.79 8.13 7.70
C GLY A 480 15.42 7.95 6.34
N GLN A 481 15.48 6.69 5.86
CA GLN A 481 16.08 6.35 4.58
C GLN A 481 15.32 7.00 3.42
N VAL A 482 13.99 6.86 3.38
CA VAL A 482 13.16 7.45 2.34
C VAL A 482 13.27 8.98 2.36
N CYS A 483 13.10 9.61 3.52
CA CYS A 483 13.20 11.06 3.64
C CYS A 483 14.60 11.56 3.21
N ASN A 484 15.68 10.91 3.64
CA ASN A 484 17.04 11.25 3.23
C ASN A 484 17.27 11.05 1.72
N ASN A 485 16.73 9.98 1.13
CA ASN A 485 16.81 9.73 -0.31
C ASN A 485 16.15 10.86 -1.13
N LEU A 486 14.97 11.33 -0.70
CA LEU A 486 14.28 12.46 -1.32
C LEU A 486 15.08 13.76 -1.17
N LYS A 487 15.56 14.06 0.05
CA LYS A 487 16.37 15.27 0.34
C LYS A 487 17.65 15.35 -0.48
N LYS A 488 18.38 14.23 -0.56
CA LYS A 488 19.66 14.13 -1.27
C LYS A 488 19.50 13.83 -2.77
N LYS A 489 18.25 13.71 -3.25
CA LYS A 489 17.94 13.34 -4.65
C LYS A 489 18.62 12.06 -5.09
N LEU A 490 18.72 11.08 -4.18
CA LEU A 490 19.23 9.73 -4.47
C LEU A 490 18.18 8.89 -5.20
N VAL A 491 16.90 9.27 -5.06
CA VAL A 491 15.76 8.73 -5.79
C VAL A 491 15.14 9.87 -6.58
N ASN A 492 14.77 9.60 -7.84
CA ASN A 492 14.10 10.60 -8.67
C ASN A 492 12.69 10.85 -8.11
N SER A 493 12.39 12.12 -7.81
CA SER A 493 11.11 12.53 -7.23
C SER A 493 10.44 13.64 -8.05
N ASN A 494 10.90 13.89 -9.29
CA ASN A 494 10.43 15.01 -10.11
C ASN A 494 8.99 14.85 -10.59
N CYS A 495 8.48 13.62 -10.62
CA CYS A 495 7.09 13.34 -10.97
C CYS A 495 6.10 13.60 -9.82
N LEU A 496 6.59 13.76 -8.58
CA LEU A 496 5.74 14.10 -7.43
C LEU A 496 5.15 15.49 -7.63
N LYS A 497 3.83 15.58 -7.64
CA LYS A 497 3.13 16.85 -7.83
C LYS A 497 2.74 17.41 -6.48
N ASN A 498 2.92 18.71 -6.30
CA ASN A 498 2.30 19.38 -5.17
C ASN A 498 0.79 19.29 -5.35
N ASN A 499 0.05 19.06 -4.26
CA ASN A 499 -1.42 19.00 -4.31
C ASN A 499 -2.07 20.39 -4.52
N LYS A 500 -1.34 21.34 -5.12
CA LYS A 500 -1.74 22.75 -5.31
C LYS A 500 -2.74 22.94 -6.46
N ASN A 501 -2.95 21.93 -7.32
CA ASN A 501 -3.79 22.04 -8.53
C ASN A 501 -4.72 20.81 -8.71
N VAL A 502 -5.40 20.35 -7.67
CA VAL A 502 -6.63 19.59 -7.92
C VAL A 502 -7.68 20.64 -8.29
N SER A 503 -8.15 20.62 -9.53
CA SER A 503 -9.23 21.46 -10.04
C SER A 503 -10.47 21.28 -9.17
N LEU A 504 -10.59 22.10 -8.13
CA LEU A 504 -11.69 22.11 -7.20
C LEU A 504 -12.92 22.66 -7.93
N ILE A 505 -13.82 21.76 -8.33
CA ILE A 505 -15.26 22.09 -8.48
C ILE A 505 -15.92 22.19 -7.07
N SER A 506 -15.11 22.28 -6.02
CA SER A 506 -15.55 22.64 -4.67
C SER A 506 -15.56 24.16 -4.56
N ARG A 507 -16.57 24.72 -3.92
CA ARG A 507 -16.76 26.16 -3.73
C ARG A 507 -15.50 26.80 -3.14
N ARG A 508 -14.82 27.59 -3.99
CA ARG A 508 -13.70 28.50 -3.70
C ARG A 508 -13.80 29.07 -2.28
N LYS A 509 -12.81 28.84 -1.44
CA LYS A 509 -12.80 29.27 -0.04
C LYS A 509 -11.40 29.65 0.45
N CYS A 510 -11.12 30.93 0.35
CA CYS A 510 -9.99 31.58 1.01
C CYS A 510 -9.90 31.24 2.51
N GLY A 511 -8.68 30.88 2.92
CA GLY A 511 -8.31 30.60 4.31
C GLY A 511 -8.25 29.11 4.64
N ASN A 512 -8.28 28.25 3.63
CA ASN A 512 -8.16 26.80 3.77
C ASN A 512 -6.70 26.32 3.55
N GLY A 513 -5.80 27.21 3.15
CA GLY A 513 -4.38 26.92 2.91
C GLY A 513 -4.08 26.41 1.50
N ILE A 514 -5.00 26.61 0.55
CA ILE A 514 -4.91 26.15 -0.83
C ILE A 514 -5.16 27.34 -1.74
N VAL A 515 -4.19 27.71 -2.57
CA VAL A 515 -4.36 28.77 -3.57
C VAL A 515 -5.26 28.27 -4.69
N GLU A 516 -6.49 28.78 -4.76
CA GLU A 516 -7.46 28.44 -5.79
C GLU A 516 -7.49 29.47 -6.93
N GLU A 517 -8.18 29.16 -8.03
CA GLU A 517 -8.33 30.09 -9.16
C GLU A 517 -9.04 31.38 -8.71
N GLY A 518 -8.33 32.51 -8.83
CA GLY A 518 -8.80 33.82 -8.35
C GLY A 518 -8.11 34.29 -7.07
N GLU A 519 -7.28 33.46 -6.44
CA GLU A 519 -6.44 33.79 -5.29
C GLU A 519 -4.97 33.91 -5.72
N ASP A 520 -4.21 34.76 -5.05
CA ASP A 520 -2.76 34.91 -5.31
C ASP A 520 -1.92 34.15 -4.26
N CYS A 521 -2.51 33.87 -3.10
CA CYS A 521 -1.89 33.25 -1.93
C CYS A 521 -2.96 32.72 -0.96
N ASP A 522 -2.68 31.73 -0.12
CA ASP A 522 -3.55 31.31 0.99
C ASP A 522 -2.75 30.66 2.12
N CYS A 523 -2.49 31.44 3.17
CA CYS A 523 -1.74 31.01 4.34
C CYS A 523 -2.59 30.25 5.39
N GLY A 524 -3.84 29.90 5.11
CA GLY A 524 -4.70 29.17 6.05
C GLY A 524 -5.45 30.08 7.02
N GLY A 525 -5.92 31.23 6.53
CA GLY A 525 -6.75 32.19 7.25
C GLY A 525 -6.03 32.91 8.38
N GLU A 526 -6.75 33.64 9.24
CA GLU A 526 -6.13 34.53 10.26
C GLU A 526 -5.15 33.80 11.19
N LYS A 527 -5.38 32.51 11.48
CA LYS A 527 -4.47 31.71 12.32
C LYS A 527 -3.23 31.26 11.56
N GLY A 528 -3.37 30.80 10.32
CA GLY A 528 -2.23 30.30 9.52
C GLY A 528 -1.35 31.42 8.96
N CYS A 529 -1.94 32.60 8.70
CA CYS A 529 -1.21 33.80 8.28
C CYS A 529 -0.50 34.53 9.42
N LYS A 530 -0.52 33.98 10.65
CA LYS A 530 0.13 34.60 11.80
C LYS A 530 1.66 34.53 11.63
N GLY A 531 2.25 35.64 11.20
CA GLY A 531 3.68 35.76 10.89
C GLY A 531 4.01 35.71 9.40
N ASN A 532 3.01 35.57 8.52
CA ASN A 532 3.16 35.76 7.08
C ASN A 532 2.67 37.18 6.72
N PRO A 533 3.58 38.15 6.48
CA PRO A 533 3.17 39.50 6.11
C PRO A 533 2.78 39.62 4.63
N CYS A 534 2.98 38.57 3.82
CA CYS A 534 2.89 38.60 2.37
C CYS A 534 1.49 38.29 1.83
N CYS A 535 0.64 37.66 2.64
CA CYS A 535 -0.69 37.21 2.21
C CYS A 535 -1.80 37.72 3.12
N ASN A 536 -2.85 38.27 2.53
CA ASN A 536 -4.01 38.75 3.28
C ASN A 536 -4.92 37.57 3.66
N PRO A 537 -5.10 37.27 4.96
CA PRO A 537 -5.85 36.11 5.44
C PRO A 537 -7.34 36.09 5.09
N LYS A 538 -7.92 37.22 4.70
CA LYS A 538 -9.35 37.36 4.40
C LYS A 538 -9.66 37.35 2.91
N THR A 539 -8.69 37.74 2.10
CA THR A 539 -8.89 37.93 0.65
C THR A 539 -8.05 37.01 -0.19
N CYS A 540 -7.05 36.33 0.39
CA CYS A 540 -6.15 35.42 -0.33
C CYS A 540 -5.48 36.12 -1.52
N LYS A 541 -5.04 37.36 -1.24
CA LYS A 541 -4.32 38.26 -2.17
C LYS A 541 -3.02 38.69 -1.55
N PHE A 542 -2.02 38.89 -2.40
CA PHE A 542 -0.75 39.42 -1.95
C PHE A 542 -0.93 40.81 -1.33
N THR A 543 -0.23 41.05 -0.24
CA THR A 543 -0.10 42.38 0.33
C THR A 543 0.73 43.27 -0.59
N LYS A 544 0.58 44.59 -0.47
CA LYS A 544 1.27 45.56 -1.32
C LYS A 544 2.79 45.35 -1.30
N GLY A 545 3.38 45.06 -2.45
CA GLY A 545 4.82 44.83 -2.63
C GLY A 545 5.27 43.36 -2.54
N SER A 546 4.37 42.44 -2.21
CA SER A 546 4.65 41.01 -2.18
C SER A 546 4.45 40.39 -3.56
N VAL A 547 5.40 39.53 -3.96
CA VAL A 547 5.36 38.77 -5.22
C VAL A 547 5.29 37.25 -4.99
N CYS A 548 5.44 36.83 -3.73
CA CYS A 548 5.27 35.45 -3.28
C CYS A 548 4.83 35.43 -1.81
N GLU A 549 4.25 34.31 -1.40
CA GLU A 549 3.79 34.02 -0.04
C GLU A 549 4.84 33.29 0.79
#